data_AF-A0A940L514-F1
#
_entry.id   AF-A0A940L514-F1
#
_cell.length_a   1.000
_cell.length_b   1.000
_cell.length_c   1.000
_cell.angle_alpha   90.00
_cell.angle_beta   90.00
_cell.angle_gamma   90.00
#
_symmetry.space_group_name_H-M   'P 1'
#
loop_
_entity.id
_entity.type
_entity.pdbx_description
1 polymer ?
#
loop_
_entity_poly.entity_id
_entity_poly.type
_entity_poly.pdbx_seq_one_letter_code
_entity_poly.pdbx_strand_id
1 'polypeptide(L)'
;MATKRIIFYSHDTFGLGHIRRTQKLANEIAGPDKSILIICASPKASSYSSAPGIEYLNLPGFTKQVTGQYVPRSLNMPIDGFVNLRSSLILSAARAFQPDVFIIDK
;
A
#
# COMPACT_ATOMS: atom_id res chain seq x y z
N MET A 1 6.36 -26.37 -3.68
CA MET A 1 7.24 -25.27 -4.13
C MET A 1 7.27 -24.20 -3.05
N ALA A 2 8.35 -23.42 -2.94
CA ALA A 2 8.40 -22.31 -1.97
C ALA A 2 7.46 -21.19 -2.42
N THR A 3 6.59 -20.72 -1.51
CA THR A 3 5.65 -19.63 -1.78
C THR A 3 6.41 -18.34 -2.08
N LYS A 4 6.10 -17.68 -3.20
CA LYS A 4 6.65 -16.37 -3.57
C LYS A 4 5.90 -15.25 -2.88
N ARG A 5 6.62 -14.38 -2.18
CA ARG A 5 6.07 -13.27 -1.40
C ARG A 5 6.31 -11.96 -2.14
N ILE A 6 5.25 -11.24 -2.45
CA ILE A 6 5.32 -10.01 -3.24
C ILE A 6 4.67 -8.88 -2.44
N ILE A 7 5.36 -7.75 -2.32
CA ILE A 7 4.74 -6.51 -1.84
C ILE A 7 4.46 -5.62 -3.04
N PHE A 8 3.23 -5.09 -3.11
CA PHE A 8 2.93 -3.89 -3.88
C PHE A 8 2.76 -2.72 -2.93
N TYR A 9 3.35 -1.57 -3.27
CA TYR A 9 3.10 -0.33 -2.58
C TYR A 9 2.50 0.69 -3.52
N SER A 10 1.26 1.08 -3.22
CA SER A 10 0.62 2.24 -3.83
C SER A 10 0.76 3.41 -2.88
N HIS A 11 1.52 4.43 -3.27
CA HIS A 11 1.72 5.60 -2.43
C HIS A 11 0.41 6.39 -2.22
N ASP A 12 -0.60 6.17 -3.09
CA ASP A 12 -1.94 6.78 -3.12
C ASP A 12 -1.93 8.21 -2.56
N THR A 13 -1.44 9.14 -3.37
CA THR A 13 -1.88 10.54 -3.26
C THR A 13 -3.29 10.67 -3.84
N PHE A 14 -3.93 11.83 -3.67
CA PHE A 14 -5.32 12.12 -4.07
C PHE A 14 -5.74 11.43 -5.38
N GLY A 15 -6.62 10.42 -5.29
CA GLY A 15 -7.19 9.71 -6.45
C GLY A 15 -7.23 8.19 -6.28
N LEU A 16 -8.26 7.55 -6.86
CA LEU A 16 -8.47 6.09 -6.77
C LEU A 16 -7.74 5.30 -7.88
N GLY A 17 -7.07 5.99 -8.81
CA GLY A 17 -6.49 5.37 -10.00
C GLY A 17 -5.31 4.44 -9.70
N HIS A 18 -4.49 4.80 -8.72
CA HIS A 18 -3.26 4.09 -8.35
C HIS A 18 -3.56 2.73 -7.72
N ILE A 19 -4.40 2.70 -6.68
CA ILE A 19 -4.82 1.44 -6.07
C ILE A 19 -5.55 0.52 -7.06
N ARG A 20 -6.38 1.04 -7.97
CA ARG A 20 -7.08 0.20 -8.96
C ARG A 20 -6.12 -0.44 -9.96
N ARG A 21 -5.10 0.30 -10.41
CA ARG A 21 -4.04 -0.24 -11.29
C ARG A 21 -3.22 -1.31 -10.58
N THR A 22 -2.78 -1.01 -9.36
CA THR A 22 -2.03 -1.93 -8.50
C THR A 22 -2.81 -3.21 -8.24
N GLN A 23 -4.08 -3.09 -7.86
CA GLN A 23 -4.96 -4.23 -7.59
C GLN A 23 -5.21 -5.07 -8.85
N LYS A 24 -5.39 -4.46 -10.03
CA LYS A 24 -5.49 -5.21 -11.28
C LYS A 24 -4.23 -6.04 -11.54
N LEU A 25 -3.05 -5.43 -11.46
CA LEU A 25 -1.78 -6.14 -11.65
C LEU A 25 -1.59 -7.28 -10.64
N ALA A 26 -1.89 -7.04 -9.37
CA ALA A 26 -1.79 -8.04 -8.32
C ALA A 26 -2.69 -9.25 -8.59
N ASN A 27 -3.92 -9.02 -9.08
CA ASN A 27 -4.84 -10.10 -9.45
C ASN A 27 -4.33 -10.91 -10.65
N GLU A 28 -3.83 -10.24 -11.69
CA GLU A 28 -3.32 -10.92 -12.89
C GLU A 28 -2.14 -11.87 -12.59
N ILE A 29 -1.32 -11.54 -11.60
CA ILE A 29 -0.15 -12.37 -11.25
C ILE A 29 -0.41 -13.35 -10.11
N ALA A 30 -1.58 -13.27 -9.44
CA ALA A 30 -1.93 -14.12 -8.31
C ALA A 30 -1.88 -15.60 -8.69
N GLY A 31 -1.68 -16.47 -7.70
CA GLY A 31 -1.59 -17.91 -7.93
C GLY A 31 -1.43 -18.69 -6.63
N PRO A 32 -1.64 -20.02 -6.68
CA PRO A 32 -1.64 -20.88 -5.50
C PRO A 32 -0.28 -20.93 -4.77
N ASP A 33 0.80 -20.52 -5.44
CA ASP A 33 2.17 -20.48 -4.94
C ASP A 33 2.63 -19.05 -4.59
N LYS A 34 1.70 -18.08 -4.48
CA LYS A 34 2.03 -16.68 -4.20
C LYS A 34 1.26 -16.12 -3.00
N SER A 35 1.94 -15.27 -2.24
CA SER A 35 1.34 -14.42 -1.21
C SER A 35 1.64 -12.98 -1.56
N ILE A 36 0.60 -12.15 -1.68
CA ILE A 36 0.72 -10.78 -2.13
C ILE A 36 0.19 -9.86 -1.02
N LEU A 37 1.02 -8.90 -0.61
CA LEU A 37 0.63 -7.86 0.33
C LEU A 37 0.58 -6.51 -0.40
N ILE A 38 -0.59 -5.89 -0.44
CA ILE A 38 -0.79 -4.56 -1.03
C ILE A 38 -0.80 -3.52 0.09
N ILE A 39 0.23 -2.70 0.14
CA ILE A 39 0.35 -1.57 1.06
C ILE A 39 -0.19 -0.32 0.39
N CYS A 40 -1.17 0.34 0.99
CA CYS A 40 -1.80 1.53 0.41
C CYS A 40 -2.41 2.43 1.48
N ALA A 41 -2.99 3.58 1.09
CA ALA A 41 -3.66 4.50 2.01
C ALA A 41 -5.08 4.89 1.55
N SER A 42 -5.60 4.18 0.56
CA SER A 42 -6.95 4.38 0.04
C SER A 42 -7.99 3.79 1.01
N PRO A 43 -8.98 4.57 1.47
CA PRO A 43 -10.09 4.04 2.27
C PRO A 43 -10.90 2.96 1.54
N LYS A 44 -10.77 2.88 0.21
CA LYS A 44 -11.50 1.94 -0.64
C LYS A 44 -10.70 0.69 -1.00
N ALA A 45 -9.46 0.54 -0.53
CA ALA A 45 -8.58 -0.55 -0.94
C ALA A 45 -9.21 -1.94 -0.72
N SER A 46 -9.84 -2.16 0.43
CA SER A 46 -10.53 -3.41 0.77
C SER A 46 -11.87 -3.61 0.06
N SER A 47 -12.39 -2.60 -0.66
CA SER A 47 -13.65 -2.71 -1.40
C SER A 47 -13.48 -3.35 -2.78
N TYR A 48 -12.24 -3.57 -3.24
CA TYR A 48 -11.97 -4.21 -4.52
C TYR A 48 -11.90 -5.74 -4.38
N SER A 49 -12.55 -6.46 -5.28
CA SER A 49 -12.45 -7.93 -5.36
C SER A 49 -11.00 -8.36 -5.53
N SER A 50 -10.54 -9.30 -4.71
CA SER A 50 -9.15 -9.76 -4.74
C SER A 50 -9.10 -11.27 -4.84
N ALA A 51 -8.20 -11.77 -5.68
CA ALA A 51 -7.91 -13.19 -5.80
C ALA A 51 -7.39 -13.73 -4.45
N PRO A 52 -7.56 -15.04 -4.18
CA PRO A 52 -7.00 -15.66 -2.98
C PRO A 52 -5.49 -15.41 -2.84
N GLY A 53 -5.04 -15.19 -1.60
CA GLY A 53 -3.63 -14.93 -1.29
C GLY A 53 -3.21 -13.46 -1.42
N ILE A 54 -4.15 -12.54 -1.67
CA ILE A 54 -3.93 -11.09 -1.64
C ILE A 54 -4.49 -10.51 -0.34
N GLU A 55 -3.64 -9.81 0.41
CA GLU A 55 -4.00 -9.09 1.64
C GLU A 55 -3.62 -7.61 1.56
N TYR A 56 -4.29 -6.78 2.37
CA TYR A 56 -4.06 -5.33 2.37
C TYR A 56 -3.49 -4.83 3.70
N LEU A 57 -2.47 -3.98 3.62
CA LEU A 57 -2.00 -3.16 4.72
C LEU A 57 -2.38 -1.69 4.46
N ASN A 58 -3.37 -1.21 5.20
CA ASN A 58 -3.79 0.19 5.13
C ASN A 58 -2.91 1.07 6.03
N LEU A 59 -2.26 2.05 5.42
CA LEU A 59 -1.48 3.08 6.08
C LEU A 59 -2.31 4.34 6.33
N PRO A 60 -1.96 5.14 7.37
CA PRO A 60 -2.45 6.50 7.50
C PRO A 60 -2.13 7.31 6.23
N GLY A 61 -3.13 7.94 5.63
CA GLY A 61 -2.99 8.62 4.33
C GLY A 61 -2.75 10.12 4.40
N PHE A 62 -2.32 10.70 3.27
CA PHE A 62 -2.23 12.15 3.10
C PHE A 62 -3.58 12.74 2.65
N THR A 63 -3.72 14.04 2.85
CA THR A 63 -4.66 14.90 2.15
C THR A 63 -3.93 16.13 1.58
N LYS A 64 -4.44 16.76 0.52
CA LYS A 64 -3.87 17.95 -0.10
C LYS A 64 -4.74 19.14 0.30
N GLN A 65 -4.13 20.14 0.94
CA GLN A 65 -4.82 21.38 1.26
C GLN A 65 -5.07 22.21 -0.01
N VAL A 66 -5.96 23.20 0.08
CA VAL A 66 -6.23 24.16 -1.00
C VAL A 66 -4.96 24.89 -1.43
N THR A 67 -4.03 25.13 -0.49
CA THR A 67 -2.71 25.71 -0.71
C THR A 67 -1.75 24.79 -1.49
N GLY A 68 -2.15 23.55 -1.76
CA GLY A 68 -1.34 22.55 -2.46
C GLY A 68 -0.43 21.73 -1.55
N GLN A 69 -0.34 22.06 -0.26
CA GLN A 69 0.49 21.33 0.70
C GLN A 69 -0.11 19.97 1.05
N TYR A 70 0.74 18.94 1.15
CA TYR A 70 0.35 17.64 1.67
C TYR A 70 0.41 17.65 3.20
N VAL A 71 -0.67 17.19 3.82
CA VAL A 71 -0.77 17.04 5.28
C VAL A 71 -1.35 15.67 5.61
N PRO A 72 -1.15 15.15 6.83
CA PRO A 72 -1.85 13.96 7.28
C PRO A 72 -3.38 14.13 7.11
N ARG A 73 -4.07 13.09 6.64
CA ARG A 73 -5.51 13.15 6.40
C ARG A 73 -6.32 13.30 7.68
N SER A 74 -5.88 12.65 8.76
CA SER A 74 -6.67 12.53 10.00
C SER A 74 -5.85 12.66 11.28
N LEU A 75 -4.54 12.36 11.25
CA LEU A 75 -3.69 12.45 12.43
C LEU A 75 -3.22 13.89 12.64
N ASN A 76 -3.41 14.44 13.83
CA ASN A 76 -2.93 15.78 14.18
C ASN A 76 -1.43 15.72 14.56
N MET A 77 -0.55 15.76 13.56
CA MET A 77 0.89 15.73 13.77
C MET A 77 1.67 16.42 12.63
N PRO A 78 2.92 16.86 12.87
CA PRO A 78 3.77 17.42 11.83
C PRO A 78 4.03 16.43 10.68
N ILE A 79 4.20 16.96 9.47
CA ILE A 79 4.37 16.18 8.24
C ILE A 79 5.59 15.25 8.31
N ASP A 80 6.72 15.71 8.86
CA ASP A 80 7.95 14.93 8.97
C ASP A 80 7.76 13.73 9.90
N GLY A 81 7.10 13.94 11.03
CA GLY A 81 6.75 12.86 11.95
C GLY A 81 5.80 11.84 11.31
N PHE A 82 4.87 12.30 10.49
CA PHE A 82 3.94 11.43 9.78
C PHE A 82 4.62 10.59 8.69
N VAL A 83 5.56 11.19 7.95
CA VAL A 83 6.40 10.47 6.98
C VAL A 83 7.22 9.40 7.70
N ASN A 84 7.84 9.73 8.83
CA ASN A 84 8.60 8.77 9.64
C ASN A 84 7.74 7.61 10.17
N LEU A 85 6.52 7.91 10.65
CA LEU A 85 5.55 6.87 11.06
C LEU A 85 5.25 5.91 9.89
N ARG A 86 4.90 6.45 8.71
CA ARG A 86 4.61 5.63 7.52
C ARG A 86 5.80 4.77 7.11
N SER A 87 6.99 5.36 7.04
CA SER A 87 8.22 4.64 6.69
C SER A 87 8.50 3.50 7.66
N SER A 88 8.28 3.72 8.96
CA SER A 88 8.49 2.70 9.99
C SER A 88 7.50 1.54 9.85
N LEU A 89 6.23 1.83 9.54
CA LEU A 89 5.22 0.80 9.29
C LEU A 89 5.55 -0.04 8.04
N ILE A 90 5.92 0.61 6.94
CA ILE A 90 6.31 -0.07 5.69
C ILE A 90 7.53 -0.96 5.93
N LEU A 91 8.56 -0.42 6.60
CA LEU A 91 9.78 -1.16 6.89
C LEU A 91 9.52 -2.37 7.80
N SER A 92 8.70 -2.20 8.84
CA SER A 92 8.33 -3.28 9.75
C SER A 92 7.58 -4.39 9.01
N ALA A 93 6.59 -4.02 8.19
CA ALA A 93 5.84 -4.97 7.38
C ALA A 93 6.74 -5.73 6.40
N ALA A 94 7.64 -5.02 5.69
CA ALA A 94 8.58 -5.65 4.77
C ALA A 94 9.56 -6.61 5.48
N ARG A 95 10.04 -6.26 6.67
CA ARG A 95 10.93 -7.12 7.46
C ARG A 95 10.23 -8.39 7.95
N ALA A 96 8.99 -8.26 8.43
CA ALA A 96 8.21 -9.40 8.92
C ALA A 96 7.75 -10.30 7.77
N PHE A 97 7.29 -9.70 6.67
CA PHE A 97 6.79 -10.43 5.50
C PHE A 97 7.91 -11.04 4.66
N GLN A 98 9.10 -10.43 4.66
CA GLN A 98 10.29 -10.85 3.88
C GLN A 98 9.95 -11.11 2.40
N PRO A 99 9.50 -10.11 1.64
CA PRO A 99 9.15 -10.30 0.24
C PRO A 99 10.36 -10.72 -0.61
N ASP A 100 10.12 -11.57 -1.60
CA ASP A 100 11.05 -11.82 -2.70
C ASP A 100 11.12 -10.62 -3.66
N VAL A 101 10.00 -9.89 -3.82
CA VAL A 101 9.87 -8.76 -4.73
C VAL A 101 9.06 -7.64 -4.08
N PHE A 102 9.56 -6.40 -4.20
CA PHE A 102 8.84 -5.20 -3.77
C PHE A 102 8.62 -4.29 -4.99
N ILE A 103 7.35 -4.09 -5.35
CA ILE A 103 6.90 -3.26 -6.49
C ILE A 103 6.32 -1.94 -5.95
N ILE A 104 6.77 -0.81 -6.50
CA ILE A 104 6.38 0.54 -6.04
C ILE A 104 5.69 1.28 -7.19
N ASP A 105 4.48 1.79 -6.95
CA ASP A 105 3.77 2.68 -7.88
C ASP A 105 4.30 4.12 -7.75
N LYS A 106 4.74 4.69 -8.88
CA LYS A 106 5.33 6.04 -8.96
C LYS A 106 4.28 7.12 -9.22
#